data_AF-A0A7V9RES2-F1
#
_entry.id   AF-A0A7V9RES2-F1
#
_cell.length_a   1.000
_cell.length_b   1.000
_cell.length_c   1.000
_cell.angle_alpha   90.00
_cell.angle_beta   90.00
_cell.angle_gamma   90.00
#
_symmetry.space_group_name_H-M   'P 1'
#
loop_
_entity.id
_entity.type
_entity.pdbx_description
1 polymer ?
#
loop_
_entity_poly.entity_id
_entity_poly.type
_entity_poly.pdbx_seq_one_letter_code
_entity_poly.pdbx_strand_id
1 'polypeptide(L)' 'VWDRFYSTRIASGGSGLGLAIVRSVAQAHGGTVGVRCEGGVTSFWFEVRS' A
#
# COMPACT_ATOMS: atom_id res chain seq x y z
N VAL A 1 -18.94 0.43 -0.28
CA VAL A 1 -18.29 1.66 0.21
C VAL A 1 -16.80 1.37 0.28
N TRP A 2 -16.02 1.91 -0.65
CA TRP A 2 -14.56 1.72 -0.72
C TRP A 2 -13.94 2.52 0.43
N ASP A 3 -13.51 1.84 1.48
CA ASP A 3 -12.67 2.45 2.51
C ASP A 3 -11.41 2.98 1.84
N ARG A 4 -11.30 4.31 1.73
CA ARG A 4 -10.09 4.98 1.31
C ARG A 4 -9.02 4.61 2.33
N PHE A 5 -8.19 3.65 1.95
CA PHE A 5 -7.08 3.09 2.71
C PHE A 5 -6.41 4.15 3.58
N TYR A 6 -6.77 4.14 4.86
CA TYR A 6 -6.12 4.88 5.93
C TYR A 6 -4.78 4.17 6.19
N SER A 7 -3.66 4.86 5.94
CA SER A 7 -2.33 4.37 6.31
C SER A 7 -2.10 4.66 7.79
N THR A 8 -2.30 3.66 8.65
CA THR A 8 -2.15 3.79 10.12
C THR A 8 -0.83 3.24 10.67
N ARG A 9 0.25 3.20 9.88
CA ARG A 9 1.59 2.98 10.47
C ARG A 9 2.68 3.86 9.85
N ILE A 10 2.85 5.01 10.50
CA ILE A 10 4.09 5.81 10.55
C ILE A 10 5.06 5.15 11.55
N ALA A 11 5.13 3.82 11.60
CA ALA A 11 5.83 3.08 12.65
C ALA A 11 6.89 2.16 12.05
N SER A 12 7.96 2.77 11.54
CA SER A 12 9.36 2.31 11.61
C SER A 12 10.17 2.87 10.44
N GLY A 13 10.95 3.93 10.70
CA GLY A 13 12.27 4.09 10.08
C GLY A 13 12.39 4.36 8.59
N GLY A 14 11.37 4.89 7.92
CA GLY A 14 11.46 5.39 6.54
C GLY A 14 10.55 6.60 6.36
N SER A 15 10.94 7.56 5.52
CA SER A 15 10.27 8.87 5.36
C SER A 15 8.81 8.84 4.88
N GLY A 16 8.17 7.67 4.81
CA GLY A 16 6.81 7.49 4.28
C GLY A 16 6.73 7.57 2.75
N LEU A 17 7.85 7.79 2.05
CA LEU A 17 7.87 8.01 0.60
C LEU A 17 7.79 6.72 -0.22
N GLY A 18 8.34 5.60 0.26
CA GLY A 18 8.43 4.36 -0.52
C GLY A 18 7.08 3.80 -0.95
N LEU A 19 6.11 3.76 -0.02
CA LEU A 19 4.74 3.32 -0.32
C LEU A 19 3.98 4.32 -1.20
N ALA A 20 4.28 5.62 -1.10
CA ALA A 20 3.69 6.63 -1.97
C ALA A 20 4.15 6.44 -3.43
N ILE A 21 5.43 6.11 -3.65
CA ILE A 21 5.96 5.80 -4.99
C ILE A 21 5.32 4.52 -5.54
N VAL A 22 5.30 3.44 -4.76
CA VAL A 22 4.68 2.16 -5.17
C VAL A 22 3.22 2.36 -5.55
N ARG A 23 2.47 3.16 -4.77
CA ARG A 23 1.10 3.53 -5.08
C ARG A 23 0.98 4.28 -6.40
N SER A 24 1.79 5.31 -6.61
CA SER A 24 1.75 6.11 -7.85
C SER A 24 2.05 5.26 -9.08
N VAL A 25 3.05 4.37 -9.00
CA VAL A 25 3.41 3.46 -10.10
C VAL A 25 2.28 2.47 -10.37
N ALA A 26 1.79 1.77 -9.34
CA ALA A 26 0.69 0.81 -9.51
C ALA A 26 -0.57 1.47 -10.09
N GLN A 27 -0.94 2.67 -9.62
CA GLN A 27 -2.07 3.43 -10.15
C GLN A 27 -1.87 3.86 -11.61
N ALA A 28 -0.65 4.29 -11.98
CA ALA A 28 -0.34 4.64 -13.36
C ALA A 28 -0.52 3.45 -14.32
N HIS A 29 -0.32 2.23 -13.82
CA HIS A 29 -0.56 1.00 -14.57
C HIS A 29 -1.94 0.36 -14.29
N GLY A 30 -2.96 1.14 -13.91
CA GLY A 30 -4.33 0.64 -13.67
C GLY A 30 -4.45 -0.42 -12.57
N GLY A 31 -3.41 -0.53 -11.74
CA GLY A 31 -3.24 -1.49 -10.68
C GLY A 31 -3.76 -1.01 -9.33
N THR A 32 -3.62 -1.86 -8.32
CA THR A 32 -4.04 -1.56 -6.94
C THR A 32 -2.94 -1.90 -5.95
N VAL A 33 -2.96 -1.25 -4.79
CA VAL A 33 -2.02 -1.49 -3.69
C VAL A 33 -2.81 -1.65 -2.40
N GLY A 34 -2.32 -2.49 -1.49
CA GLY A 34 -2.99 -2.73 -0.23
C GLY A 34 -2.05 -3.25 0.87
N VAL A 35 -2.56 -3.23 2.09
CA VAL A 35 -1.93 -3.81 3.27
C VAL A 35 -2.93 -4.74 3.94
N ARG A 36 -2.47 -5.91 4.37
CA ARG A 36 -3.23 -6.88 5.15
C ARG A 36 -2.50 -7.11 6.45
N CYS A 37 -3.23 -7.03 7.56
CA CYS A 37 -2.70 -7.35 8.88
C CYS A 37 -3.51 -8.49 9.46
N GLU A 38 -2.90 -9.66 9.64
CA GLU A 38 -3.58 -10.87 10.12
C GLU A 38 -2.61 -11.70 10.96
N GLY A 39 -3.07 -12.19 12.12
CA GLY A 39 -2.24 -13.01 13.01
C GLY A 39 -0.95 -12.34 13.50
N GLY A 40 -0.93 -11.01 13.60
CA GLY A 40 0.28 -10.24 13.96
C GLY A 40 1.28 -10.05 12.82
N VAL A 41 1.00 -10.60 11.62
CA VAL A 41 1.80 -10.41 10.42
C VAL A 41 1.23 -9.25 9.61
N THR A 42 2.11 -8.39 9.10
CA THR A 42 1.75 -7.29 8.19
C THR A 42 2.30 -7.57 6.80
N SER A 43 1.40 -7.79 5.85
CA SER A 43 1.72 -8.08 4.45
C SER A 43 1.32 -6.89 3.59
N PHE A 44 2.23 -6.45 2.71
CA PHE A 44 1.97 -5.44 1.70
C PHE A 44 1.87 -6.12 0.34
N TRP A 45 0.92 -5.69 -0.49
CA TRP A 45 0.70 -6.26 -1.81
C TRP A 45 0.36 -5.17 -2.83
N PHE A 46 0.67 -5.45 -4.10
CA PHE A 46 0.25 -4.64 -5.22
C PHE A 46 -0.02 -5.54 -6.43
N GLU A 47 -0.95 -5.10 -7.27
CA GLU A 47 -1.31 -5.75 -8.52
C GLU A 47 -1.17 -4.72 -9.64
N VAL A 48 -0.72 -5.17 -10.80
CA VAL A 48 -0.60 -4.34 -12.01
C VAL A 48 -1.43 -5.00 -13.10
N ARG A 49 -2.27 -4.23 -13.79
CA ARG A 49 -2.97 -4.68 -15.00
C ARG A 49 -2.26 -4.07 -16.21
N SER A 50 -1.61 -4.92 -17.00
CA SER A 50 -1.05 -4.54 -18.30
C SER A 50 -2.08 -4.67 -19.41
#